data_AF-A0A7T8QTW5-F1
#
_entry.id   AF-A0A7T8QTW5-F1
#
_cell.length_a   1.000
_cell.length_b   1.000
_cell.length_c   1.000
_cell.angle_alpha   90.00
_cell.angle_beta   90.00
_cell.angle_gamma   90.00
#
_symmetry.space_group_name_H-M   'P 1'
#
loop_
_entity.id
_entity.type
_entity.pdbx_description
1 polymer ?
#
loop_
_entity_poly.entity_id
_entity_poly.type
_entity_poly.pdbx_seq_one_letter_code
_entity_poly.pdbx_strand_id
1 'polypeptide(L)'
;MGAAPVLAIGKHAFTLGDRISGRSFLVDTGAEVSVLPPEPNQRRQQPLSALLAANGTQIKCWGQKTIQLAFGPVGNQKHFSWRFHVADVSRPILGADFFAHFGLMIDLALRRVLTEDGKILPTALDRPAPRAVAGIHRDDHYSTLLSEFHDITVPNFRAPTVKHQVEHHVETTGPPVACRARRLDQQKLADAKREFKK
;
A
#
# COMPACT_ATOMS: atom_id res chain seq x y z
N MET A 1 -5.34 5.68 18.75
CA MET A 1 -4.97 6.60 17.66
C MET A 1 -4.62 5.73 16.46
N GLY A 2 -5.52 5.61 15.49
CA GLY A 2 -5.22 4.85 14.26
C GLY A 2 -4.34 5.71 13.37
N ALA A 3 -3.14 5.21 13.03
CA ALA A 3 -2.31 5.83 12.02
C ALA A 3 -3.08 5.82 10.69
N ALA A 4 -3.13 6.97 10.02
CA ALA A 4 -3.61 7.05 8.64
C ALA A 4 -2.86 5.99 7.81
N PRO A 5 -3.51 5.23 6.92
CA PRO A 5 -2.83 4.23 6.11
C PRO A 5 -1.69 4.92 5.36
N VAL A 6 -0.46 4.61 5.75
CA VAL A 6 0.73 5.08 5.07
C VAL A 6 0.91 4.17 3.86
N LEU A 7 0.74 4.77 2.69
CA LEU A 7 0.94 4.06 1.45
C LEU A 7 2.43 3.66 1.35
N ALA A 8 2.73 2.37 1.47
CA ALA A 8 4.06 1.86 1.16
C ALA A 8 4.28 1.83 -0.35
N ILE A 9 5.48 2.20 -0.76
CA ILE A 9 5.84 2.50 -2.14
C ILE A 9 6.73 1.35 -2.67
N GLY A 10 6.27 0.66 -3.71
CA GLY A 10 6.98 -0.44 -4.34
C GLY A 10 8.09 0.02 -5.30
N LYS A 11 8.94 -0.91 -5.78
CA LYS A 11 10.09 -0.63 -6.69
C LYS A 11 9.74 0.06 -8.01
N HIS A 12 8.45 0.12 -8.34
CA HIS A 12 7.90 0.62 -9.60
C HIS A 12 7.04 1.86 -9.43
N ALA A 13 6.87 2.34 -8.20
CA ALA A 13 6.13 3.57 -7.94
C ALA A 13 6.97 4.79 -8.34
N PHE A 14 6.30 5.77 -8.93
CA PHE A 14 6.90 7.03 -9.34
C PHE A 14 5.89 8.16 -9.18
N THR A 15 6.40 9.38 -9.18
CA THR A 15 5.60 10.58 -8.94
C THR A 15 5.66 11.55 -10.11
N LEU A 16 4.62 12.37 -10.24
CA LEU A 16 4.59 13.57 -11.07
C LEU A 16 4.77 14.80 -10.17
N GLY A 17 5.78 15.62 -10.47
CA GLY A 17 6.06 16.85 -9.74
C GLY A 17 5.21 18.00 -10.26
N ASP A 18 4.27 18.48 -9.45
CA ASP A 18 3.47 19.66 -9.78
C ASP A 18 4.30 20.93 -9.65
N ARG A 19 4.37 21.70 -10.73
CA ARG A 19 5.11 22.97 -10.80
C ARG A 19 4.40 24.13 -10.12
N ILE A 20 3.09 24.03 -9.87
CA ILE A 20 2.33 25.11 -9.22
C ILE A 20 2.56 25.04 -7.70
N SER A 21 2.30 23.89 -7.09
CA SER A 21 2.39 23.72 -5.63
C SER A 21 3.74 23.20 -5.14
N GLY A 22 4.59 22.70 -6.03
CA GLY A 22 5.84 22.00 -5.67
C GLY A 22 5.62 20.60 -5.07
N ARG A 23 4.37 20.13 -4.97
CA ARG A 23 4.05 18.80 -4.42
C ARG A 23 4.35 17.71 -5.43
N SER A 24 4.78 16.55 -4.94
CA SER A 24 4.91 15.33 -5.75
C SER A 24 3.68 14.45 -5.59
N PHE A 25 3.03 14.12 -6.69
CA PHE A 25 1.83 13.31 -6.74
C PHE A 25 2.19 11.89 -7.11
N LEU A 26 1.75 10.93 -6.32
CA LEU A 26 1.94 9.52 -6.66
C LEU A 26 1.05 9.12 -7.84
N VAL A 27 1.64 8.40 -8.78
CA VAL A 27 0.89 7.75 -9.87
C VAL A 27 0.43 6.38 -9.38
N ASP A 28 -0.88 6.23 -9.17
CA ASP A 28 -1.45 4.99 -8.64
C ASP A 28 -2.68 4.55 -9.45
N THR A 29 -2.49 3.57 -10.33
CA THR A 29 -3.59 2.94 -11.09
C THR A 29 -4.47 2.04 -10.23
N GLY A 30 -4.05 1.70 -9.00
CA GLY A 30 -4.83 0.91 -8.06
C GLY A 30 -5.85 1.74 -7.26
N ALA A 31 -5.76 3.07 -7.30
CA ALA A 31 -6.73 3.97 -6.71
C ALA A 31 -7.79 4.36 -7.75
N GLU A 32 -9.07 4.13 -7.47
CA GLU A 32 -10.17 4.54 -8.36
C GLU A 32 -10.31 6.07 -8.44
N VAL A 33 -10.05 6.76 -7.33
CA VAL A 33 -10.22 8.21 -7.20
C VAL A 33 -8.92 8.91 -6.81
N SER A 34 -8.77 10.15 -7.27
CA SER A 34 -7.64 11.01 -6.93
C SER A 34 -7.86 11.71 -5.59
N VAL A 35 -6.82 11.68 -4.74
CA VAL A 35 -6.88 12.20 -3.37
C VAL A 35 -5.80 13.23 -3.04
N LEU A 36 -6.16 14.19 -2.19
CA LEU A 36 -5.26 15.15 -1.56
C LEU A 36 -5.23 14.91 -0.04
N PRO A 37 -4.07 15.08 0.61
CA PRO A 37 -4.00 15.16 2.06
C PRO A 37 -4.83 16.35 2.57
N PRO A 38 -5.49 16.22 3.74
CA PRO A 38 -6.15 17.34 4.40
C PRO A 38 -5.11 18.36 4.88
N GLU A 39 -5.49 19.64 4.79
CA GLU A 39 -4.76 20.71 5.46
C GLU A 39 -4.85 20.51 6.99
N PRO A 40 -3.87 20.99 7.78
CA PRO A 40 -3.82 20.74 9.22
C PRO A 40 -5.11 21.08 9.98
N ASN A 41 -5.81 22.14 9.55
CA ASN A 41 -7.06 22.58 10.17
C ASN A 41 -8.23 21.65 9.86
N GLN A 42 -8.24 21.00 8.69
CA GLN A 42 -9.30 20.07 8.28
C GLN A 42 -9.25 18.77 9.08
N ARG A 43 -8.04 18.32 9.47
CA ARG A 43 -7.87 17.11 10.31
C ARG A 43 -8.58 17.20 11.66
N ARG A 44 -8.83 18.42 12.16
CA ARG A 44 -9.56 18.67 13.42
C ARG A 44 -11.08 18.64 13.26
N GLN A 45 -11.57 18.73 12.03
CA GLN A 45 -13.00 18.72 11.72
C GLN A 45 -13.52 17.30 11.62
N GLN A 46 -14.82 17.12 11.83
CA GLN A 46 -15.46 15.82 11.62
C GLN A 46 -15.40 15.45 10.13
N PRO A 47 -15.03 14.20 9.79
CA PRO A 47 -15.08 13.71 8.42
C PRO A 47 -16.51 13.77 7.88
N LEU A 48 -16.65 14.13 6.61
CA LEU A 48 -17.93 14.18 5.90
C LEU A 48 -18.31 12.81 5.32
N SER A 49 -17.32 12.02 4.95
CA SER A 49 -17.50 10.69 4.38
C SER A 49 -16.25 9.83 4.60
N ALA A 50 -16.25 8.62 4.06
CA ALA A 50 -15.08 7.75 4.04
C ALA A 50 -14.88 7.14 2.64
N LEU A 51 -13.63 6.95 2.26
CA LEU A 51 -13.21 6.11 1.14
C LEU A 51 -12.81 4.72 1.66
N LEU A 52 -12.78 3.72 0.79
CA LEU A 52 -12.39 2.36 1.16
C LEU A 52 -11.00 2.04 0.60
N ALA A 53 -10.09 1.60 1.47
CA ALA A 53 -8.80 1.05 1.07
C ALA A 53 -8.95 -0.40 0.57
N ALA A 54 -7.95 -0.88 -0.19
CA ALA A 54 -7.93 -2.26 -0.68
C ALA A 54 -8.01 -3.33 0.44
N ASN A 55 -7.57 -2.99 1.65
CA ASN A 55 -7.65 -3.88 2.81
C ASN A 55 -8.98 -3.75 3.61
N GLY A 56 -9.97 -3.05 3.06
CA GLY A 56 -11.26 -2.80 3.71
C GLY A 56 -11.25 -1.70 4.79
N THR A 57 -10.11 -1.06 5.05
CA THR A 57 -10.04 0.03 6.03
C THR A 57 -10.71 1.29 5.48
N GLN A 58 -11.48 1.97 6.33
CA GLN A 58 -12.06 3.27 5.99
C GLN A 58 -11.03 4.39 6.10
N ILE A 59 -10.91 5.19 5.04
CA ILE A 59 -10.10 6.40 4.97
C ILE A 59 -11.03 7.60 5.13
N LYS A 60 -10.85 8.39 6.18
CA LYS A 60 -11.66 9.60 6.43
C LYS A 60 -11.55 10.58 5.27
N CYS A 61 -12.66 11.21 4.90
CA CYS A 61 -12.74 12.18 3.81
C CYS A 61 -13.49 13.44 4.26
N TRP A 62 -12.94 14.62 3.95
CA TRP A 62 -13.44 15.95 4.34
C TRP A 62 -14.06 16.71 3.16
N GLY A 63 -14.45 16.00 2.11
CA GLY A 63 -15.08 16.58 0.92
C GLY A 63 -14.16 16.60 -0.29
N GLN A 64 -14.40 17.52 -1.20
CA GLN A 64 -13.67 17.62 -2.46
C GLN A 64 -13.09 19.03 -2.67
N LYS A 65 -11.96 19.11 -3.38
CA LYS A 65 -11.30 20.37 -3.73
C LYS A 65 -10.79 20.31 -5.16
N THR A 66 -11.17 21.28 -5.97
CA THR A 66 -10.60 21.46 -7.30
C THR A 66 -9.29 22.22 -7.21
N ILE A 67 -8.23 21.69 -7.80
CA ILE A 67 -6.92 22.36 -7.91
C ILE A 67 -6.42 22.36 -9.35
N GLN A 68 -5.57 23.33 -9.65
CA GLN A 68 -4.80 23.37 -10.89
C GLN A 68 -3.47 22.66 -10.67
N LEU A 69 -3.06 21.86 -11.64
CA LEU A 69 -1.78 21.16 -11.68
C LEU A 69 -1.03 21.56 -12.94
N ALA A 70 0.29 21.65 -12.87
CA ALA A 70 1.13 21.81 -14.03
C ALA A 70 2.27 20.78 -14.00
N PHE A 71 2.29 19.90 -15.00
CA PHE A 71 3.34 18.88 -15.16
C PHE A 71 4.16 19.15 -16.40
N GLY A 72 5.47 18.95 -16.33
CA GLY A 72 6.36 19.22 -17.45
C GLY A 72 7.58 20.08 -17.11
N PRO A 73 8.47 20.27 -18.10
CA PRO A 73 9.55 21.24 -18.01
C PRO A 73 9.00 22.68 -18.02
N VAL A 74 9.76 23.60 -17.43
CA VAL A 74 9.41 25.02 -17.38
C VAL A 74 9.29 25.58 -18.79
N GLY A 75 8.19 26.28 -19.09
CA GLY A 75 7.89 26.87 -20.39
C GLY A 75 7.13 25.93 -21.36
N ASN A 76 6.93 24.66 -20.98
CA ASN A 76 6.15 23.69 -21.76
C ASN A 76 5.37 22.76 -20.82
N GLN A 77 4.82 23.31 -19.75
CA GLN A 77 3.98 22.58 -18.82
C GLN A 77 2.62 22.27 -19.45
N LYS A 78 2.10 21.08 -19.16
CA LYS A 78 0.71 20.70 -19.38
C LYS A 78 -0.08 21.01 -18.13
N HIS A 79 -1.19 21.73 -18.31
CA HIS A 79 -2.05 22.17 -17.22
C HIS A 79 -3.29 21.29 -17.12
N PHE A 80 -3.67 20.95 -15.89
CA PHE A 80 -4.85 20.13 -15.60
C PHE A 80 -5.65 20.77 -14.48
N SER A 81 -6.97 20.79 -14.62
CA SER A 81 -7.89 21.20 -13.55
C SER A 81 -8.64 19.97 -13.08
N TRP A 82 -8.46 19.57 -11.82
CA TRP A 82 -9.05 18.34 -11.32
C TRP A 82 -9.65 18.49 -9.94
N ARG A 83 -10.78 17.80 -9.72
CA ARG A 83 -11.49 17.76 -8.44
C ARG A 83 -11.04 16.54 -7.65
N PHE A 84 -10.27 16.77 -6.60
CA PHE A 84 -9.75 15.74 -5.73
C PHE A 84 -10.67 15.51 -4.53
N HIS A 85 -10.67 14.29 -4.00
CA HIS A 85 -11.16 14.02 -2.65
C HIS A 85 -10.11 14.42 -1.61
N VAL A 86 -10.51 15.14 -0.56
CA VAL A 86 -9.61 15.47 0.55
C VAL A 86 -9.72 14.36 1.58
N ALA A 87 -8.72 13.47 1.65
CA ALA A 87 -8.78 12.22 2.40
C ALA A 87 -7.55 12.01 3.27
N ASP A 88 -7.68 11.19 4.33
CA ASP A 88 -6.65 10.96 5.35
C ASP A 88 -5.49 10.10 4.82
N VAL A 89 -4.71 10.72 3.94
CA VAL A 89 -3.52 10.17 3.31
C VAL A 89 -2.33 11.08 3.59
N SER A 90 -1.13 10.52 3.57
CA SER A 90 0.11 11.26 3.84
C SER A 90 0.65 12.01 2.62
N ARG A 91 0.28 11.57 1.40
CA ARG A 91 0.75 12.13 0.13
C ARG A 91 -0.41 12.23 -0.86
N PRO A 92 -0.37 13.18 -1.80
CA PRO A 92 -1.39 13.26 -2.84
C PRO A 92 -1.22 12.14 -3.87
N ILE A 93 -2.33 11.63 -4.36
CA ILE A 93 -2.40 10.49 -5.28
C ILE A 93 -3.24 10.90 -6.49
N LEU A 94 -2.70 10.66 -7.68
CA LEU A 94 -3.46 10.66 -8.92
C LEU A 94 -3.95 9.23 -9.14
N GLY A 95 -5.28 9.08 -9.15
CA GLY A 95 -5.98 7.82 -9.36
C GLY A 95 -6.38 7.61 -10.81
N ALA A 96 -7.00 6.46 -11.07
CA ALA A 96 -7.51 6.07 -12.38
C ALA A 96 -8.49 7.10 -12.97
N ASP A 97 -9.32 7.73 -12.14
CA ASP A 97 -10.23 8.81 -12.53
C ASP A 97 -9.54 9.95 -13.29
N PHE A 98 -8.40 10.43 -12.80
CA PHE A 98 -7.63 11.50 -13.42
C PHE A 98 -7.04 11.06 -14.75
N PHE A 99 -6.39 9.89 -14.78
CA PHE A 99 -5.73 9.40 -15.99
C PHE A 99 -6.73 9.08 -17.10
N ALA A 100 -7.85 8.44 -16.74
CA ALA A 100 -8.91 8.14 -17.69
C ALA A 100 -9.56 9.41 -18.24
N HIS A 101 -9.81 10.42 -17.39
CA HIS A 101 -10.44 11.67 -17.83
C HIS A 101 -9.57 12.45 -18.83
N PHE A 102 -8.25 12.50 -18.61
CA PHE A 102 -7.33 13.26 -19.46
C PHE A 102 -6.66 12.42 -20.56
N GLY A 103 -7.07 11.16 -20.76
CA GLY A 103 -6.50 10.29 -21.79
C GLY A 103 -5.00 10.04 -21.59
N LEU A 104 -4.54 9.93 -20.34
CA LEU A 104 -3.14 9.76 -20.01
C LEU A 104 -2.76 8.28 -19.94
N MET A 105 -1.70 7.89 -20.64
CA MET A 105 -1.19 6.52 -20.61
C MET A 105 -0.04 6.37 -19.63
N ILE A 106 -0.10 5.35 -18.79
CA ILE A 106 0.93 5.04 -17.79
C ILE A 106 1.81 3.92 -18.32
N ASP A 107 3.09 4.20 -18.49
CA ASP A 107 4.11 3.24 -18.89
C ASP A 107 4.96 2.91 -17.66
N LEU A 108 4.65 1.79 -17.01
CA LEU A 108 5.35 1.34 -15.80
C LEU A 108 6.77 0.85 -16.08
N ALA A 109 7.03 0.34 -17.28
CA ALA A 109 8.34 -0.19 -17.66
C ALA A 109 9.37 0.94 -17.77
N LEU A 110 8.97 2.05 -18.40
CA LEU A 110 9.78 3.26 -18.53
C LEU A 110 9.46 4.32 -17.47
N ARG A 111 8.55 4.02 -16.56
CA ARG A 111 8.11 4.86 -15.43
C ARG A 111 7.72 6.26 -15.86
N ARG A 112 6.92 6.38 -16.91
CA ARG A 112 6.53 7.67 -17.52
C ARG A 112 5.03 7.75 -17.72
N VAL A 113 4.53 8.97 -17.82
CA VAL A 113 3.14 9.23 -18.23
C VAL A 113 3.18 9.90 -19.59
N LEU A 114 2.37 9.39 -20.52
CA LEU A 114 2.22 9.92 -21.86
C LEU A 114 0.87 10.63 -21.97
N THR A 115 0.86 11.78 -22.61
CA THR A 115 -0.37 12.45 -23.03
C THR A 115 -0.85 11.87 -24.36
N GLU A 116 -2.11 12.12 -24.71
CA GLU A 116 -2.70 11.71 -25.99
C GLU A 116 -1.90 12.23 -27.20
N ASP A 117 -1.33 13.44 -27.10
CA ASP A 117 -0.44 14.02 -28.12
C ASP A 117 1.00 13.45 -28.12
N GLY A 118 1.23 12.34 -27.42
CA GLY A 118 2.51 11.62 -27.39
C GLY A 118 3.60 12.30 -26.56
N LYS A 119 3.30 13.36 -25.81
CA LYS A 119 4.28 14.04 -24.96
C LYS A 119 4.48 13.29 -23.66
N ILE A 120 5.73 13.22 -23.22
CA ILE A 120 6.11 12.59 -21.96
C ILE A 120 6.03 13.63 -20.84
N LEU A 121 5.25 13.33 -19.80
CA LEU A 121 5.31 14.06 -18.55
C LEU A 121 6.50 13.53 -17.73
N PRO A 122 7.43 14.40 -17.30
CA PRO A 122 8.60 14.00 -16.55
C PRO A 122 8.20 13.51 -15.17
N THR A 123 8.72 12.33 -14.81
CA THR A 123 8.45 11.64 -13.56
C THR A 123 9.72 11.60 -12.71
N ALA A 124 9.53 11.47 -11.40
CA ALA A 124 10.61 11.21 -10.46
C ALA A 124 10.39 9.86 -9.81
N LEU A 125 11.48 9.13 -9.55
CA LEU A 125 11.43 8.00 -8.65
C LEU A 125 10.97 8.47 -7.28
N ASP A 126 9.94 7.82 -6.75
CA ASP A 126 9.65 7.97 -5.33
C ASP A 126 10.71 7.17 -4.55
N ARG A 127 11.23 7.73 -3.45
CA ARG A 127 12.34 7.09 -2.73
C ARG A 127 11.86 5.71 -2.24
N PRO A 128 12.60 4.62 -2.50
CA PRO A 128 12.14 3.29 -2.18
C PRO A 128 12.05 3.11 -0.65
N ALA A 129 10.86 2.79 -0.17
CA ALA A 129 10.67 2.10 1.10
C ALA A 129 11.02 0.60 0.92
N PRO A 130 11.27 -0.18 1.99
CA PRO A 130 11.44 -1.63 1.89
C PRO A 130 10.26 -2.26 1.11
N ARG A 131 10.55 -3.35 0.39
CA ARG A 131 9.64 -4.06 -0.52
C ARG A 131 8.25 -4.26 0.09
N ALA A 132 7.35 -3.36 -0.22
CA ALA A 132 5.94 -3.52 0.08
C ALA A 132 5.19 -3.90 -1.19
N VAL A 133 4.25 -4.83 -1.04
CA VAL A 133 3.12 -4.94 -1.97
C VAL A 133 2.43 -3.59 -1.86
N ALA A 134 2.34 -2.86 -2.98
CA ALA A 134 1.90 -1.47 -3.02
C ALA A 134 0.80 -1.17 -1.99
N GLY A 135 1.03 -0.17 -1.14
CA GLY A 135 -0.02 0.45 -0.33
C GLY A 135 -0.17 0.02 1.12
N ILE A 136 0.67 -0.86 1.67
CA ILE A 136 0.57 -1.18 3.12
C ILE A 136 1.95 -1.01 3.78
N HIS A 137 2.25 0.20 4.25
CA HIS A 137 3.24 0.39 5.30
C HIS A 137 2.44 0.48 6.59
N ARG A 138 2.47 -0.58 7.40
CA ARG A 138 2.09 -0.42 8.79
C ARG A 138 3.34 0.03 9.51
N ASP A 139 3.29 1.22 10.09
CA ASP A 139 4.23 1.65 11.11
C ASP A 139 3.55 1.29 12.45
N ASP A 140 3.54 0.00 12.77
CA ASP A 140 2.98 -0.54 14.00
C ASP A 140 4.05 -1.33 14.75
N HIS A 141 3.80 -1.72 16.01
CA HIS A 141 4.84 -2.47 16.75
C HIS A 141 5.20 -3.77 16.03
N TYR A 142 4.26 -4.34 15.26
CA TYR A 142 4.43 -5.61 14.57
C TYR A 142 5.40 -5.46 13.39
N SER A 143 5.39 -4.33 12.67
CA SER A 143 6.39 -4.07 11.63
C SER A 143 7.80 -4.00 12.18
N THR A 144 7.99 -3.40 13.37
CA THR A 144 9.29 -3.39 14.06
C THR A 144 9.71 -4.80 14.43
N LEU A 145 8.80 -5.58 15.03
CA LEU A 145 9.06 -6.96 15.42
C LEU A 145 9.38 -7.86 14.22
N LEU A 146 8.64 -7.75 13.12
CA LEU A 146 8.89 -8.52 11.90
C LEU A 146 10.21 -8.12 11.21
N SER A 147 10.65 -6.87 11.37
CA SER A 147 11.96 -6.42 10.88
C SER A 147 13.13 -6.99 11.69
N GLU A 148 12.92 -7.18 13.00
CA GLU A 148 13.89 -7.82 13.90
C GLU A 148 14.06 -9.32 13.57
N PHE A 149 12.96 -9.99 13.17
CA PHE A 149 12.94 -11.43 12.83
C PHE A 149 12.67 -11.68 11.34
N HIS A 150 13.52 -11.15 10.48
CA HIS A 150 13.34 -11.23 9.02
C HIS A 150 13.22 -12.68 8.50
N ASP A 151 13.91 -13.62 9.14
CA ASP A 151 13.91 -15.06 8.80
C ASP A 151 12.52 -15.72 8.85
N ILE A 152 11.56 -15.15 9.59
CA ILE A 152 10.18 -15.65 9.67
C ILE A 152 9.36 -15.24 8.44
N THR A 153 9.67 -14.07 7.87
CA THR A 153 8.93 -13.49 6.73
C THR A 153 9.48 -13.91 5.37
N VAL A 154 10.72 -14.39 5.35
CA VAL A 154 11.36 -14.92 4.15
C VAL A 154 11.24 -16.44 4.18
N PRO A 155 10.60 -17.08 3.18
CA PRO A 155 10.56 -18.53 3.11
C PRO A 155 11.98 -19.07 2.90
N ASN A 156 12.63 -19.48 3.99
CA ASN A 156 13.95 -20.07 3.99
C ASN A 156 13.81 -21.58 4.20
N PHE A 157 13.85 -22.33 3.09
CA PHE A 157 13.76 -23.80 3.10
C PHE A 157 15.08 -24.47 3.50
N ARG A 158 16.05 -23.71 3.99
CA ARG A 158 17.33 -24.24 4.48
C ARG A 158 17.15 -24.63 5.94
N ALA A 159 17.25 -25.93 6.22
CA ALA A 159 17.41 -26.39 7.59
C ALA A 159 18.69 -25.74 8.17
N PRO A 160 18.63 -25.10 9.36
CA PRO A 160 19.83 -24.60 10.00
C PRO A 160 20.81 -25.76 10.22
N THR A 161 22.08 -25.55 9.90
CA THR A 161 23.14 -26.49 10.27
C THR A 161 23.16 -26.62 11.79
N VAL A 162 22.80 -27.80 12.27
CA VAL A 162 22.77 -28.12 13.70
C VAL A 162 24.19 -27.95 14.25
N LYS A 163 24.38 -27.07 15.24
CA LYS A 163 25.70 -26.78 15.84
C LYS A 163 26.21 -27.88 16.78
N HIS A 164 25.39 -28.91 17.00
CA HIS A 164 25.68 -30.06 17.85
C HIS A 164 25.52 -31.35 17.04
N GLN A 165 26.25 -32.40 17.41
CA GLN A 165 26.24 -33.70 16.71
C GLN A 165 24.98 -34.54 16.99
N VAL A 166 23.90 -33.92 17.45
CA VAL A 166 22.65 -34.60 17.79
C VAL A 166 21.59 -34.18 16.78
N GLU A 167 21.17 -35.10 15.93
CA GLU A 167 20.09 -34.92 14.98
C GLU A 167 18.84 -35.67 15.46
N HIS A 168 17.68 -35.03 15.36
CA HIS A 168 16.40 -35.69 15.61
C HIS A 168 15.85 -36.24 14.29
N HIS A 169 15.98 -37.54 14.09
CA HIS A 169 15.34 -38.25 12.98
C HIS A 169 14.04 -38.91 13.46
N VAL A 170 12.96 -38.75 12.70
CA VAL A 170 11.74 -39.53 12.90
C VAL A 170 11.80 -40.70 11.93
N GLU A 171 12.17 -41.88 12.43
CA GLU A 171 12.08 -43.12 11.66
C GLU A 171 10.59 -43.43 11.43
N THR A 172 10.13 -43.28 10.20
CA THR A 172 8.79 -43.71 9.79
C THR A 172 8.93 -44.91 8.85
N THR A 173 8.43 -46.07 9.28
CA THR A 173 8.30 -47.26 8.43
C THR A 173 6.84 -47.51 8.10
N GLY A 174 6.53 -47.65 6.81
CA GLY A 174 5.19 -47.99 6.32
C GLY A 174 4.36 -46.78 5.82
N PRO A 175 3.17 -47.04 5.26
CA PRO A 175 2.28 -46.00 4.77
C PRO A 175 1.75 -45.10 5.90
N PRO A 176 1.39 -43.84 5.61
CA PRO A 176 0.89 -42.89 6.62
C PRO A 176 -0.28 -43.47 7.40
N VAL A 177 -0.12 -43.58 8.72
CA VAL A 177 -1.20 -44.04 9.59
C VAL A 177 -2.10 -42.84 9.89
N ALA A 178 -3.31 -42.85 9.34
CA ALA A 178 -4.32 -41.87 9.72
C ALA A 178 -4.75 -42.12 11.18
N CYS A 179 -4.58 -41.13 12.06
CA CYS A 179 -5.16 -41.16 13.39
C CYS A 179 -6.43 -40.30 13.44
N ARG A 180 -7.41 -40.72 14.24
CA ARG A 180 -8.56 -39.85 14.54
C ARG A 180 -8.06 -38.61 15.28
N ALA A 181 -8.60 -37.45 14.92
CA ALA A 181 -8.35 -36.22 15.64
C ALA A 181 -8.62 -36.43 17.15
N ARG A 182 -7.64 -36.11 17.99
CA ARG A 182 -7.80 -36.19 19.43
C ARG A 182 -8.75 -35.10 19.91
N ARG A 183 -9.58 -35.43 20.90
CA ARG A 183 -10.44 -34.42 21.54
C ARG A 183 -9.55 -33.34 22.14
N LEU A 184 -9.85 -32.09 21.80
CA LEU A 184 -9.30 -30.94 22.50
C LEU A 184 -9.79 -30.95 23.94
N ASP A 185 -8.92 -30.52 24.85
CA ASP A 185 -9.33 -30.12 26.19
C ASP A 185 -10.47 -29.09 26.11
N GLN A 186 -11.37 -29.09 27.09
CA GLN A 186 -12.58 -28.28 27.03
C GLN A 186 -12.28 -26.78 26.85
N GLN A 187 -11.20 -26.29 27.47
CA GLN A 187 -10.82 -24.88 27.37
C GLN A 187 -10.33 -24.54 25.96
N LYS A 188 -9.43 -25.37 25.39
CA LYS A 188 -8.93 -25.20 24.02
C LYS A 188 -10.04 -25.36 22.97
N LEU A 189 -11.01 -26.24 23.22
CA LEU A 189 -12.17 -26.43 22.34
C LEU A 189 -13.07 -25.18 22.34
N ALA A 190 -13.30 -24.58 23.50
CA ALA A 190 -14.10 -23.36 23.62
C ALA A 190 -13.42 -22.19 22.88
N ASP A 191 -12.12 -22.04 23.05
CA ASP A 191 -11.33 -21.00 22.38
C ASP A 191 -11.34 -21.19 20.86
N ALA A 192 -11.11 -22.41 20.37
CA ALA A 192 -11.15 -22.71 18.94
C ALA A 192 -12.54 -22.44 18.34
N LYS A 193 -13.62 -22.87 19.00
CA LYS A 193 -14.99 -22.60 18.55
C LYS A 193 -15.32 -21.12 18.51
N ARG A 194 -14.76 -20.31 19.41
CA ARG A 194 -14.95 -18.86 19.42
C ARG A 194 -14.26 -18.19 18.24
N GLU A 195 -13.07 -18.65 17.86
CA GLU A 195 -12.32 -18.07 16.74
C GLU A 195 -12.94 -18.43 15.39
N PHE A 196 -13.36 -19.69 15.18
CA PHE A 196 -13.99 -20.12 13.92
C PHE A 196 -15.47 -19.71 13.76
N LYS A 197 -16.06 -19.02 14.73
CA LYS A 197 -17.42 -18.47 14.66
C LYS A 197 -17.46 -16.97 14.33
N LYS A 198 -16.30 -16.33 14.12
CA LYS A 198 -16.23 -15.01 13.47
C LYS A 198 -16.45 -15.15 11.98
#